data_AF-A0A8K0XI47-F1
#
_entry.id   AF-A0A8K0XI47-F1
#
_cell.length_a   1.000
_cell.length_b   1.000
_cell.length_c   1.000
_cell.angle_alpha   90.00
_cell.angle_beta   90.00
_cell.angle_gamma   90.00
#
_symmetry.space_group_name_H-M   'P 1'
#
loop_
_entity.id
_entity.type
_entity.pdbx_description
1 polymer ?
#
loop_
_entity_poly.entity_id
_entity_poly.type
_entity_poly.pdbx_seq_one_letter_code
_entity_poly.pdbx_strand_id
1 'polypeptide(L)'
;MVHIANVKVRPRKLTRPVPCKAELASMLGCWAATGDIHSMDPTKCKEVAEALYHCMRTTPKQGKPHRPSINYHLSKLNRRPK
;
A
#
# COMPACT_ATOMS: atom_id res chain seq x y z
N MET A 1 24.29 -2.85 30.93
CA MET A 1 22.86 -3.11 31.12
C MET A 1 22.09 -1.94 30.53
N VAL A 2 21.26 -2.16 29.50
CA VAL A 2 20.58 -1.06 28.81
C VAL A 2 19.35 -0.64 29.61
N HIS A 3 19.34 0.60 30.10
CA HIS A 3 18.19 1.19 30.76
C HIS A 3 17.31 1.92 29.73
N ILE A 4 16.15 1.34 29.41
CA ILE A 4 15.18 1.93 28.48
C ILE A 4 14.13 2.69 29.31
N ALA A 5 14.21 4.02 29.32
CA ALA A 5 13.30 4.86 30.10
C ALA A 5 11.83 4.69 29.66
N ASN A 6 11.57 4.53 28.35
CA ASN A 6 10.25 4.34 27.78
C ASN A 6 10.23 3.21 26.77
N VAL A 7 9.67 2.06 27.15
CA VAL A 7 9.53 0.91 26.25
C VAL A 7 8.43 1.21 25.22
N LYS A 8 8.83 1.50 23.98
CA LYS A 8 7.92 1.80 22.86
C LYS A 8 8.49 1.21 21.56
N VAL A 9 7.60 0.65 20.74
CA VAL A 9 7.90 0.22 19.37
C VAL A 9 7.73 1.39 18.41
N ARG A 10 8.75 1.64 17.60
CA ARG A 10 8.69 2.60 16.49
C ARG A 10 7.70 2.06 15.43
N PRO A 11 6.69 2.84 15.01
CA PRO A 11 5.76 2.40 13.98
C PRO A 11 6.52 2.07 12.69
N ARG A 12 6.38 0.84 12.20
CA ARG A 12 6.85 0.49 10.86
C ARG A 12 5.86 1.01 9.83
N LYS A 13 6.34 1.48 8.68
CA LYS A 13 5.46 1.75 7.53
C LYS A 13 4.80 0.41 7.15
N LEU A 14 3.48 0.31 7.34
CA LEU A 14 2.73 -0.85 6.91
C LEU A 14 2.66 -0.81 5.38
N THR A 15 3.30 -1.77 4.72
CA THR A 15 3.18 -1.95 3.27
C THR A 15 1.81 -2.53 2.98
N ARG A 16 0.81 -1.66 2.81
CA ARG A 16 -0.51 -2.08 2.38
C ARG A 16 -0.44 -2.52 0.92
N PRO A 17 -1.11 -3.62 0.55
CA PRO A 17 -1.30 -3.92 -0.86
C PRO A 17 -2.06 -2.75 -1.50
N VAL A 18 -1.43 -2.12 -2.48
CA VAL A 18 -2.04 -1.04 -3.25
C VAL A 18 -2.91 -1.68 -4.32
N PRO A 19 -4.22 -1.37 -4.39
CA PRO A 19 -5.10 -1.93 -5.39
C PRO A 19 -4.65 -1.52 -6.80
N CYS A 20 -4.85 -2.40 -7.78
CA CYS A 20 -4.55 -2.16 -9.18
C CYS A 20 -3.07 -1.83 -9.50
N LYS A 21 -2.15 -2.09 -8.56
CA LYS A 21 -0.71 -1.84 -8.76
C LYS A 21 -0.13 -2.62 -9.94
N ALA A 22 -0.54 -3.88 -10.09
CA ALA A 22 -0.06 -4.74 -11.17
C ALA A 22 -0.52 -4.22 -12.53
N GLU A 23 -1.82 -3.94 -12.68
CA GLU A 23 -2.41 -3.43 -13.93
C GLU A 23 -1.89 -2.05 -14.32
N LEU A 24 -1.57 -1.22 -13.33
CA LEU A 24 -0.94 0.07 -13.60
C LEU A 24 0.50 -0.12 -14.10
N ALA A 25 1.25 -1.03 -13.48
CA ALA A 25 2.63 -1.31 -13.88
C ALA A 25 2.70 -1.91 -15.29
N SER A 26 1.76 -2.79 -15.66
CA SER A 26 1.68 -3.33 -17.02
C SER A 26 1.33 -2.25 -18.03
N MET A 27 0.42 -1.33 -17.72
CA MET A 27 0.05 -0.23 -18.61
C MET A 27 1.24 0.74 -18.81
N LEU A 28 1.95 1.10 -17.75
CA LEU A 28 3.18 1.89 -17.84
C LEU A 28 4.28 1.18 -18.66
N GLY A 29 4.39 -0.14 -18.52
CA GLY A 29 5.29 -0.96 -19.33
C GLY A 29 4.92 -0.93 -20.81
N CYS A 30 3.62 -0.99 -21.13
CA CYS A 30 3.13 -0.89 -22.50
C CYS A 30 3.44 0.48 -23.12
N TRP A 31 3.21 1.57 -22.39
CA TRP A 31 3.57 2.92 -22.83
C TRP A 31 5.06 3.06 -23.08
N ALA A 32 5.90 2.51 -22.19
CA ALA A 32 7.35 2.55 -22.35
C ALA A 32 7.83 1.76 -23.57
N ALA A 33 7.20 0.62 -23.89
CA ALA A 33 7.58 -0.21 -25.03
C ALA A 33 7.10 0.36 -26.37
N THR A 34 5.94 1.00 -26.40
CA THR A 34 5.26 1.38 -27.64
C THR A 34 5.32 2.87 -27.98
N GLY A 35 5.63 3.72 -26.99
CA GLY A 35 5.59 5.18 -27.12
C GLY A 35 4.17 5.77 -27.14
N ASP A 36 3.12 4.95 -27.01
CA ASP A 36 1.73 5.42 -26.99
C ASP A 36 1.31 5.90 -25.59
N ILE A 37 1.79 7.08 -25.20
CA ILE A 37 1.55 7.71 -23.88
C ILE A 37 0.09 8.05 -23.58
N HIS A 38 -0.79 8.04 -24.60
CA HIS A 38 -2.19 8.39 -24.46
C HIS A 38 -3.14 7.22 -24.69
N SER A 39 -2.60 6.01 -24.92
CA SER A 39 -3.40 4.84 -25.32
C SER A 39 -4.36 5.16 -26.46
N MET A 40 -3.93 6.01 -27.41
CA MET A 40 -4.75 6.43 -28.53
C MET A 40 -4.75 5.39 -29.65
N ASP A 41 -3.76 4.51 -29.68
CA ASP A 41 -3.69 3.42 -30.62
C ASP A 41 -4.44 2.21 -30.05
N PRO A 42 -5.60 1.84 -30.63
CA PRO A 42 -6.43 0.75 -30.12
C PRO A 42 -5.75 -0.62 -30.23
N THR A 43 -4.63 -0.72 -30.96
CA THR A 43 -3.91 -1.99 -31.18
C THR A 43 -2.78 -2.26 -30.19
N LYS A 44 -2.34 -1.25 -29.41
CA LYS A 44 -1.10 -1.34 -28.64
C LYS A 44 -1.31 -1.56 -27.15
N CYS A 45 -2.03 -0.66 -26.47
CA CYS A 45 -2.18 -0.69 -25.01
C CYS A 45 -3.62 -0.79 -24.52
N LYS A 46 -4.57 -1.08 -25.42
CA LYS A 46 -6.01 -1.11 -25.13
C LYS A 46 -6.39 -2.14 -24.07
N GLU A 47 -5.99 -3.39 -24.22
CA GLU A 47 -6.34 -4.48 -23.29
C GLU A 47 -5.83 -4.20 -21.88
N VAL A 48 -4.60 -3.71 -21.78
CA VAL A 48 -3.96 -3.36 -20.50
C VAL A 48 -4.65 -2.16 -19.84
N ALA A 49 -5.09 -1.19 -20.63
CA ALA A 49 -5.87 -0.05 -20.16
C ALA A 49 -7.27 -0.48 -19.67
N GLU A 50 -7.93 -1.40 -20.37
CA GLU A 50 -9.22 -1.97 -19.97
C GLU A 50 -9.12 -2.76 -18.67
N ALA A 51 -8.05 -3.56 -18.50
CA ALA A 51 -7.79 -4.29 -17.26
C ALA A 51 -7.60 -3.34 -16.06
N LEU A 52 -6.83 -2.26 -16.24
CA LEU A 52 -6.67 -1.24 -15.21
C LEU A 52 -8.00 -0.55 -14.89
N TYR A 53 -8.76 -0.16 -15.93
CA TYR A 53 -10.08 0.47 -15.75
C TYR A 53 -11.03 -0.43 -14.96
N HIS A 54 -11.11 -1.70 -15.34
CA HIS A 54 -11.95 -2.69 -14.65
C HIS A 54 -11.52 -2.83 -13.18
N CYS A 55 -10.23 -2.94 -12.90
CA CYS A 55 -9.73 -3.00 -11.54
C CYS A 55 -10.12 -1.75 -10.74
N MET A 56 -9.89 -0.56 -11.28
CA MET A 56 -10.19 0.70 -10.58
C MET A 56 -11.69 0.89 -10.34
N ARG A 57 -12.54 0.43 -11.26
CA ARG A 57 -14.00 0.51 -11.16
C ARG A 57 -14.57 -0.46 -10.12
N THR A 58 -14.02 -1.66 -10.02
CA THR A 58 -14.54 -2.72 -9.14
C THR A 58 -13.94 -2.70 -7.74
N THR A 59 -12.71 -2.18 -7.59
CA THR A 59 -12.00 -2.27 -6.33
C THR A 59 -12.62 -1.37 -5.26
N PRO A 60 -13.04 -1.92 -4.10
CA PRO A 60 -13.59 -1.11 -3.02
C PRO A 60 -12.54 -0.19 -2.41
N LYS A 61 -12.97 1.02 -2.02
CA LYS A 61 -12.14 1.95 -1.26
C LYS A 61 -11.77 1.32 0.08
N GLN A 62 -10.50 1.05 0.30
CA GLN A 62 -10.08 0.47 1.58
C GLN A 62 -10.12 1.51 2.71
N GLY A 63 -10.75 1.15 3.83
CA GLY A 63 -10.77 1.95 5.04
C GLY A 63 -9.39 2.16 5.69
N LYS A 64 -9.39 2.95 6.77
CA LYS A 64 -8.20 3.13 7.61
C LYS A 64 -7.87 1.79 8.29
N PRO A 65 -6.62 1.30 8.23
CA PRO A 65 -6.26 0.06 8.88
C PRO A 65 -6.33 0.22 10.40
N HIS A 66 -6.62 -0.89 11.09
CA HIS A 66 -6.55 -0.95 12.54
C HIS A 66 -5.13 -0.60 13.02
N ARG A 67 -5.03 0.28 14.01
CA ARG A 67 -3.75 0.67 14.61
C ARG A 67 -3.47 -0.24 15.81
N PRO A 68 -2.35 -0.98 15.85
CA PRO A 68 -2.05 -1.84 16.98
C PRO A 68 -1.83 -1.01 18.26
N SER A 69 -2.42 -1.46 19.36
CA SER A 69 -2.31 -0.84 20.69
C SER A 69 -1.03 -1.24 21.45
N ILE A 70 -0.04 -1.82 20.78
CA ILE A 70 1.16 -2.39 21.42
C ILE A 70 1.87 -1.41 22.37
N ASN A 71 2.01 -0.14 21.95
CA ASN A 71 2.67 0.89 22.76
C ASN A 71 1.88 1.25 24.03
N TYR A 72 0.55 1.11 24.00
CA TYR A 72 -0.28 1.27 25.19
C TYR A 72 0.01 0.15 26.21
N HIS A 73 0.04 -1.11 25.76
CA HIS A 73 0.35 -2.24 26.66
C HIS A 73 1.78 -2.18 27.22
N LEU A 74 2.77 -1.85 26.39
CA LEU A 74 4.17 -1.72 26.82
C LEU A 74 4.34 -0.63 27.89
N SER A 75 3.63 0.50 27.75
CA SER A 75 3.66 1.55 28.76
C SER A 75 3.07 1.15 30.11
N LYS A 76 2.08 0.23 30.12
CA LYS A 76 1.52 -0.32 31.37
C LYS A 76 2.46 -1.32 32.02
N LEU A 77 3.08 -2.20 31.24
CA LEU A 77 4.03 -3.20 31.76
C LEU A 77 5.32 -2.58 32.31
N ASN A 78 5.73 -1.43 31.76
CA ASN A 78 6.88 -0.69 32.27
C ASN A 78 6.61 -0.04 33.65
N ARG A 79 5.34 0.05 34.08
CA ARG A 79 5.01 0.45 35.45
C ARG A 79 5.08 -0.78 36.34
N ARG A 80 6.11 -0.84 37.20
CA ARG A 80 6.19 -1.87 38.24
C ARG A 80 4.93 -1.78 39.13
N PRO A 81 4.24 -2.89 39.43
CA PRO A 81 3.25 -2.89 40.50
C PRO A 81 3.95 -2.49 41.80
N LYS A 82 3.29 -1.62 42.58
CA LYS A 82 3.75 -1.26 43.94
C LYS A 82 3.76 -2.49 44.83
#